data_AF-A0A527ZAG3-F1
#
_entry.id   AF-A0A527ZAG3-F1
#
_cell.length_a   1.000
_cell.length_b   1.000
_cell.length_c   1.000
_cell.angle_alpha   90.00
_cell.angle_beta   90.00
_cell.angle_gamma   90.00
#
_symmetry.space_group_name_H-M   'P 1'
#
loop_
_entity.id
_entity.type
_entity.pdbx_description
1 polymer ?
#
loop_
_entity_poly.entity_id
_entity_poly.type
_entity_poly.pdbx_seq_one_letter_code
_entity_poly.pdbx_strand_id
1 'polypeptide(L)' 'VLDYDSRFFPAPRRSFLEHWLRPPHMALAIVKDGVIEGYGVARRCRDGCKIGPLFSNSLDAASRLFAALAG' A
#
# COMPACT_ATOMS: atom_id res chain seq x y z
N VAL A 1 4.05 -2.69 8.23
CA VAL A 1 4.12 -2.72 6.75
C VAL A 1 5.37 -3.42 6.24
N LEU A 2 6.59 -3.10 6.72
CA LEU A 2 7.84 -3.73 6.25
C LEU A 2 7.79 -5.28 6.22
N ASP A 3 7.38 -5.92 7.32
CA ASP A 3 7.24 -7.39 7.40
C ASP A 3 6.19 -7.95 6.42
N TYR A 4 5.08 -7.22 6.25
CA TYR A 4 4.02 -7.62 5.35
C TYR A 4 4.48 -7.52 3.88
N ASP A 5 5.20 -6.45 3.54
CA ASP A 5 5.73 -6.21 2.20
C ASP A 5 6.72 -7.29 1.74
N SER A 6 7.57 -7.77 2.63
CA SER A 6 8.56 -8.81 2.31
C SER A 6 7.94 -10.15 1.89
N ARG A 7 6.63 -10.34 2.10
CA ARG A 7 5.90 -11.52 1.61
C ARG A 7 5.63 -11.46 0.10
N PHE A 8 5.64 -10.26 -0.49
CA PHE A 8 5.29 -10.02 -1.89
C PHE A 8 6.47 -9.52 -2.72
N PHE A 9 7.52 -9.00 -2.07
CA PHE A 9 8.73 -8.55 -2.74
C PHE A 9 9.96 -9.27 -2.19
N PRO A 10 10.78 -9.93 -3.04
CA PRO A 10 11.81 -10.86 -2.58
C PRO A 10 13.04 -10.20 -1.93
N ALA A 11 13.25 -8.89 -2.11
CA ALA A 11 14.37 -8.17 -1.52
C ALA A 11 13.93 -7.18 -0.43
N PRO A 12 14.74 -6.94 0.62
CA PRO A 12 14.44 -5.89 1.60
C PRO A 12 14.33 -4.51 0.95
N ARG A 13 13.21 -3.80 1.21
CA ARG A 13 12.94 -2.46 0.65
C ARG A 13 12.71 -1.40 1.72
N ARG A 14 13.40 -1.50 2.87
CA ARG A 14 13.20 -0.58 4.01
C ARG A 14 13.33 0.89 3.60
N SER A 15 14.45 1.29 3.02
CA SER A 15 14.70 2.69 2.65
C SER A 15 13.69 3.19 1.63
N PHE A 16 13.28 2.33 0.69
CA PHE A 16 12.20 2.66 -0.25
C PHE A 16 10.89 2.92 0.49
N LEU A 17 10.43 1.99 1.34
CA LEU A 17 9.15 2.09 2.05
C LEU A 17 9.11 3.25 3.05
N GLU A 18 10.23 3.55 3.71
CA GLU A 18 10.34 4.69 4.63
C GLU A 18 10.05 6.03 3.94
N HIS A 19 10.45 6.18 2.67
CA HIS A 19 10.15 7.37 1.87
C HIS A 19 8.79 7.25 1.17
N TRP A 20 8.47 6.05 0.66
CA TRP A 20 7.30 5.83 -0.16
C TRP A 20 5.98 5.94 0.60
N LEU A 21 5.97 5.62 1.89
CA LEU A 21 4.78 5.68 2.75
C LEU A 21 4.52 7.07 3.35
N ARG A 22 5.36 8.07 3.07
CA ARG A 22 5.23 9.42 3.61
C ARG A 22 4.49 10.36 2.65
N PRO A 23 3.90 11.47 3.16
CA PRO A 23 3.41 12.55 2.32
C PRO A 23 4.47 13.04 1.32
N PRO A 24 4.07 13.44 0.10
CA PRO A 24 2.71 13.69 -0.35
C PRO A 24 1.97 12.44 -0.88
N HIS A 25 2.53 11.24 -0.70
CA HIS A 25 1.81 10.00 -1.04
C HIS A 25 0.73 9.72 0.00
N MET A 26 -0.40 9.17 -0.44
CA MET A 26 -1.43 8.64 0.43
C MET A 26 -1.20 7.14 0.61
N ALA A 27 -0.80 6.73 1.81
CA ALA A 27 -0.63 5.32 2.15
C ALA A 27 -1.75 4.87 3.09
N LEU A 28 -2.43 3.78 2.73
CA LEU A 28 -3.51 3.17 3.52
C LEU A 28 -3.18 1.71 3.81
N ALA A 29 -3.63 1.21 4.96
CA ALA A 29 -3.53 -0.19 5.34
C ALA A 29 -4.85 -0.66 5.95
N ILE A 30 -5.21 -1.91 5.67
CA ILE A 30 -6.28 -2.61 6.38
C ILE A 30 -5.62 -3.40 7.51
N VAL A 31 -6.09 -3.17 8.73
CA VAL A 31 -5.62 -3.86 9.93
C VAL A 31 -6.80 -4.59 10.54
N LYS A 32 -6.63 -5.88 10.79
CA LYS A 32 -7.60 -6.74 11.48
C LYS A 32 -6.88 -7.46 12.61
N ASP A 33 -7.42 -7.36 13.83
CA ASP A 33 -6.85 -7.99 15.03
C ASP A 33 -5.34 -7.66 15.24
N GLY A 34 -4.95 -6.42 14.91
CA GLY A 34 -3.56 -5.95 15.00
C GLY A 34 -2.63 -6.42 13.87
N VAL A 35 -3.14 -7.21 12.93
CA VAL A 35 -2.38 -7.75 11.78
C VAL A 35 -2.76 -7.01 10.50
N ILE A 36 -1.77 -6.72 9.66
CA ILE A 36 -2.01 -6.14 8.34
C ILE A 36 -2.61 -7.21 7.42
N GLU A 37 -3.78 -6.90 6.85
CA GLU A 37 -4.40 -7.73 5.81
C GLU A 37 -4.15 -7.19 4.40
N GLY A 38 -3.68 -5.96 4.29
CA GLY A 38 -3.28 -5.36 3.03
C GLY A 38 -2.84 -3.92 3.21
N TYR A 39 -2.11 -3.39 2.24
CA TYR A 39 -1.78 -1.98 2.17
C TYR A 39 -1.66 -1.50 0.72
N GLY A 40 -1.88 -0.21 0.51
CA GLY A 40 -1.75 0.42 -0.78
C GLY A 40 -1.24 1.84 -0.68
N VAL A 41 -0.62 2.33 -1.75
CA VAL A 41 -0.12 3.71 -1.83
C VAL A 41 -0.59 4.37 -3.11
N ALA A 42 -1.19 5.55 -3.01
CA ALA A 42 -1.47 6.43 -4.15
C ALA A 42 -0.48 7.61 -4.16
N ARG A 43 0.03 7.93 -5.34
CA ARG A 43 0.84 9.13 -5.57
C ARG A 43 0.30 9.92 -6.75
N ARG A 44 0.32 11.25 -6.66
CA ARG A 44 -0.01 12.12 -7.80
C ARG A 44 1.00 11.91 -8.93
N CYS A 45 0.53 12.04 -10.16
CA CYS A 45 1.35 12.10 -11.37
C CYS A 45 0.88 13.28 -12.25
N ARG A 46 1.43 13.41 -13.47
CA ARG A 46 1.09 14.53 -14.38
C ARG A 46 -0.42 14.70 -14.55
N ASP A 47 -1.12 13.58 -14.68
CA ASP A 47 -2.58 13.51 -14.71
C ASP A 47 -3.02 12.33 -13.85
N GLY A 48 -4.04 12.53 -13.00
CA GLY A 48 -4.54 11.53 -12.06
C GLY A 48 -3.54 11.08 -10.97
N CYS A 49 -3.65 9.81 -10.57
CA CYS A 49 -2.78 9.17 -9.59
C CYS A 49 -2.31 7.78 -10.06
N LYS A 50 -1.15 7.35 -9.56
CA LYS A 50 -0.68 5.97 -9.68
C LYS A 50 -0.84 5.28 -8.34
N ILE A 51 -1.49 4.12 -8.36
CA ILE A 51 -1.63 3.26 -7.19
C ILE A 51 -0.56 2.17 -7.29
N GLY A 52 0.30 2.08 -6.28
CA GLY A 52 1.39 1.12 -6.24
C GLY A 52 2.37 1.41 -5.10
N PRO A 53 2.74 0.39 -4.30
CA PRO A 53 2.22 -0.99 -4.33
C PRO A 53 0.75 -1.07 -3.87
N LEU A 54 0.07 -2.16 -4.22
CA LEU A 54 -1.25 -2.57 -3.69
C LEU A 54 -1.16 -4.08 -3.40
N PHE A 55 -0.93 -4.44 -2.14
CA PHE A 55 -0.84 -5.82 -1.70
C PHE A 55 -1.94 -6.11 -0.69
N SER A 56 -2.50 -7.32 -0.75
CA SER A 56 -3.64 -7.72 0.08
C SER A 56 -3.73 -9.24 0.18
N ASN A 57 -4.25 -9.73 1.30
CA ASN A 57 -4.54 -11.14 1.54
C ASN A 57 -5.79 -11.62 0.76
N SER A 58 -6.67 -10.71 0.35
CA SER A 58 -7.91 -11.04 -0.37
C SER A 58 -8.28 -10.00 -1.42
N LEU A 59 -9.10 -10.41 -2.39
CA LEU A 59 -9.64 -9.51 -3.42
C LEU A 59 -10.57 -8.44 -2.82
N ASP A 60 -11.31 -8.77 -1.76
CA ASP A 60 -12.17 -7.82 -1.04
C ASP A 60 -11.33 -6.68 -0.45
N ALA A 61 -10.29 -7.03 0.31
CA ALA A 61 -9.39 -6.05 0.91
C ALA A 61 -8.64 -5.23 -0.15
N ALA A 62 -8.25 -5.85 -1.28
CA ALA A 62 -7.65 -5.14 -2.41
C ALA A 62 -8.62 -4.13 -3.03
N SER A 63 -9.88 -4.52 -3.22
CA SER A 63 -10.94 -3.67 -3.78
C SER A 63 -11.23 -2.47 -2.87
N ARG A 64 -11.30 -2.68 -1.56
CA ARG A 64 -11.50 -1.62 -0.57
C ARG A 64 -10.33 -0.64 -0.53
N LEU A 65 -9.09 -1.13 -0.58
CA LEU A 65 -7.90 -0.27 -0.67
C LEU A 65 -7.89 0.53 -1.98
N PHE A 66 -8.19 -0.12 -3.11
CA PHE A 66 -8.26 0.55 -4.39
C PHE A 66 -9.31 1.66 -4.41
N ALA A 67 -10.55 1.37 -3.97
CA ALA A 67 -11.62 2.35 -3.92
C ALA A 67 -11.27 3.55 -3.02
N ALA A 68 -10.63 3.31 -1.86
CA ALA A 68 -10.21 4.38 -0.96
C ALA A 68 -9.07 5.24 -1.53
N LEU A 69 -8.19 4.65 -2.36
CA LEU A 69 -7.03 5.33 -2.96
C LEU A 69 -7.35 6.02 -4.29
N ALA A 70 -8.37 5.56 -5.00
CA ALA A 70 -8.81 6.10 -6.29
C ALA A 70 -9.83 7.25 -6.14
N GLY A 71 -10.23 7.57 -4.90
CA GLY A 71 -11.15 8.65 -4.56
C GLY A 71 -10.56 10.06 -4.68
#